data_AF-A0A2I0A557-F1
#
_entry.id   AF-A0A2I0A557-F1
#
_cell.length_a   1.000
_cell.length_b   1.000
_cell.length_c   1.000
_cell.angle_alpha   90.00
_cell.angle_beta   90.00
_cell.angle_gamma   90.00
#
_symmetry.space_group_name_H-M   'P 1'
#
loop_
_entity.id
_entity.type
_entity.pdbx_description
1 polymer ?
#
loop_
_entity_poly.entity_id
_entity_poly.type
_entity_poly.pdbx_seq_one_letter_code
_entity_poly.pdbx_strand_id
1 'polypeptide(L)' 'MYPFERYMKVLKRYVRNYYRPEDCIIESYVAKEIVEFCTEYLHDVNLIGTHADRNITDKFGRGDVRPKLLI' A
#
# COMPACT_ATOMS: atom_id res chain seq x y z
N MET A 1 7.16 20.42 -12.12
CA MET A 1 6.63 19.07 -12.38
C MET A 1 5.20 19.02 -11.90
N TYR A 2 4.28 18.77 -12.83
CA TYR A 2 2.85 18.79 -12.62
C TYR A 2 2.38 17.65 -11.71
N PRO A 3 1.19 17.77 -11.07
CA PRO A 3 0.61 16.70 -10.26
C PRO A 3 0.49 15.35 -11.00
N PHE A 4 0.11 15.36 -12.29
CA PHE A 4 -0.03 14.13 -13.08
C PHE A 4 1.30 13.40 -13.28
N GLU A 5 2.40 14.13 -13.45
CA GLU A 5 3.74 13.54 -13.63
C GLU A 5 4.21 12.84 -12.36
N ARG A 6 3.84 13.38 -11.18
CA ARG A 6 4.16 12.75 -9.89
C ARG A 6 3.38 11.46 -9.72
N TYR A 7 2.10 11.46 -10.06
CA TYR A 7 1.26 10.27 -9.99
C TYR A 7 1.76 9.17 -10.93
N MET A 8 2.07 9.52 -12.18
CA MET A 8 2.61 8.57 -13.15
C MET A 8 3.96 7.98 -12.71
N LYS A 9 4.82 8.75 -12.02
CA LYS A 9 6.07 8.25 -11.46
C LYS A 9 5.85 7.17 -10.39
N VAL A 10 4.78 7.27 -9.60
CA VAL A 10 4.40 6.26 -8.61
C VAL A 10 3.86 5.02 -9.32
N LEU A 11 2.93 5.17 -10.27
CA LEU A 11 2.36 4.06 -11.04
C LEU A 11 3.42 3.21 -11.76
N LYS A 12 4.44 3.86 -12.32
CA LYS A 12 5.57 3.18 -12.97
C LYS A 12 6.30 2.19 -12.06
N ARG A 13 6.24 2.35 -10.73
CA ARG A 13 6.85 1.42 -9.77
C ARG A 13 6.05 0.13 -9.61
N TYR A 14 4.76 0.16 -9.92
CA TYR A 14 3.85 -0.98 -9.81
C TYR A 14 3.82 -1.84 -11.09
N VAL A 15 4.22 -1.31 -12.25
CA VAL A 15 4.25 -2.06 -13.52
C VAL A 15 5.44 -3.01 -13.55
N ARG A 16 5.22 -4.28 -13.21
CA ARG A 16 6.16 -5.41 -13.38
C ARG A 16 6.00 -6.11 -14.73
N ASN A 17 4.81 -6.02 -15.33
CA ASN A 17 4.48 -6.59 -16.63
C ASN A 17 4.00 -5.50 -17.60
N TYR A 18 4.81 -5.18 -18.61
CA TYR A 18 4.49 -4.16 -19.61
C TYR A 18 3.46 -4.60 -20.66
N TYR A 19 3.19 -5.91 -20.78
CA TYR A 19 2.16 -6.40 -21.71
C TYR A 19 0.74 -6.09 -21.21
N ARG A 20 0.56 -5.92 -19.90
CA ARG A 20 -0.72 -5.61 -19.23
C ARG A 20 -0.51 -4.66 -18.05
N PRO A 21 -0.17 -3.39 -18.33
CA PRO A 21 0.25 -2.44 -17.29
C PRO A 21 -0.89 -2.10 -16.32
N GLU A 22 -2.13 -2.02 -16.78
CA GLU A 22 -3.31 -1.74 -15.97
C GLU A 22 -3.55 -2.82 -14.92
N ASP A 23 -3.61 -4.09 -15.36
CA ASP A 23 -3.77 -5.23 -14.47
C ASP A 23 -2.63 -5.33 -13.46
N CYS A 24 -1.39 -5.11 -13.92
CA CYS A 24 -0.22 -5.16 -13.05
C CYS A 24 -0.25 -4.10 -11.93
N ILE A 25 -0.77 -2.91 -12.24
CA ILE A 25 -0.98 -1.85 -11.25
C ILE A 25 -2.07 -2.27 -10.25
N ILE A 26 -3.19 -2.80 -10.73
CA ILE A 26 -4.31 -3.24 -9.88
C ILE A 26 -3.86 -4.36 -8.93
N GLU A 27 -3.20 -5.40 -9.45
CA GLU A 27 -2.69 -6.51 -8.65
C GLU A 27 -1.72 -6.04 -7.57
N SER A 28 -0.78 -5.16 -7.94
CA SER A 28 0.19 -4.61 -6.99
C SER A 28 -0.48 -3.74 -5.92
N TYR A 29 -1.52 -2.99 -6.28
CA TYR A 29 -2.30 -2.19 -5.34
C TYR A 29 -3.07 -3.07 -4.37
N VAL A 30 -3.78 -4.08 -4.85
CA VAL A 30 -4.52 -5.04 -4.03
C VAL A 30 -3.59 -5.77 -3.07
N ALA A 31 -2.43 -6.24 -3.54
CA ALA A 31 -1.45 -6.90 -2.68
C ALA A 31 -0.95 -5.96 -1.56
N LYS A 32 -0.74 -4.67 -1.87
CA LYS A 32 -0.35 -3.66 -0.88
C LYS A 32 -1.45 -3.45 0.17
N GLU A 33 -2.70 -3.26 -0.26
CA GLU A 33 -3.83 -3.08 0.65
C GLU A 33 -4.05 -4.29 1.55
N ILE A 34 -3.91 -5.52 1.02
CA ILE A 34 -4.05 -6.74 1.83
C ILE A 34 -2.94 -6.81 2.89
N VAL A 35 -1.70 -6.46 2.55
CA VAL A 35 -0.59 -6.47 3.53
C VAL A 35 -0.84 -5.42 4.61
N GLU A 36 -1.20 -4.19 4.23
CA GLU A 36 -1.52 -3.13 5.19
C GLU A 36 -2.70 -3.52 6.10
N PHE A 37 -3.79 -4.05 5.52
CA PHE A 37 -4.94 -4.56 6.26
C PHE A 37 -4.55 -5.69 7.22
N CYS A 38 -3.77 -6.68 6.76
CA CYS A 38 -3.32 -7.77 7.60
C CYS A 38 -2.45 -7.26 8.75
N THR A 39 -1.58 -6.28 8.51
CA THR A 39 -0.76 -5.69 9.58
C THR A 39 -1.59 -4.94 10.61
N GLU A 40 -2.60 -4.18 10.19
CA GLU A 40 -3.52 -3.47 11.09
C GLU A 40 -4.39 -4.47 11.88
N TYR A 41 -4.97 -5.45 11.20
CA TYR A 41 -5.78 -6.50 11.82
C TYR A 41 -4.98 -7.33 12.83
N LEU A 42 -3.78 -7.80 12.48
CA LEU A 42 -2.94 -8.57 13.39
C LEU A 42 -2.41 -7.71 14.53
N HIS A 43 -2.17 -6.42 14.32
CA HIS A 43 -1.82 -5.48 15.37
C HIS A 43 -2.96 -5.33 16.39
N ASP A 44 -4.20 -5.18 15.92
CA ASP A 44 -5.39 -5.09 16.77
C ASP A 44 -5.66 -6.40 17.53
N VAL A 45 -5.46 -7.56 16.89
CA VAL A 45 -5.58 -8.88 17.53
C VAL A 45 -4.51 -9.07 18.61
N ASN A 46 -3.26 -8.64 18.36
CA ASN A 46 -2.18 -8.72 19.34
C ASN A 46 -2.39 -7.77 20.54
N LEU A 47 -3.08 -6.64 20.34
CA LEU A 47 -3.50 -5.70 21.40
C LEU A 47 -4.47 -6.33 22.41
N ILE A 48 -5.31 -7.28 21.97
CA ILE A 48 -6.27 -7.98 22.84
C ILE A 48 -5.57 -9.07 23.68
N GLY A 49 -4.41 -9.57 23.25
CA GLY A 49 -3.72 -10.71 23.88
C GLY A 49 -2.45 -10.41 24.66
N THR A 50 -1.69 -9.36 24.33
CA THR A 50 -0.40 -9.08 24.99
C THR A 50 -0.02 -7.61 24.91
N HIS A 51 0.18 -6.98 26.07
CA HIS A 51 0.95 -5.72 26.17
C HIS A 51 2.38 -5.97 25.68
N ALA A 52 2.66 -5.68 24.41
CA ALA A 52 4.01 -5.67 23.88
C ALA A 52 4.24 -4.36 23.11
N ASP A 53 4.76 -3.39 23.86
CA ASP A 53 5.50 -2.24 23.31
C ASP A 53 6.63 -2.75 22.41
N ARG A 54 6.69 -2.26 21.15
CA ARG A 54 7.92 -1.89 20.45
C ARG A 54 7.63 -1.43 19.01
N ASN A 55 7.96 -0.17 18.76
CA ASN A 55 8.33 0.46 17.49
C ASN A 55 8.53 -0.50 16.29
N ILE A 56 7.51 -0.66 15.45
CA ILE A 56 7.72 -1.03 14.04
C ILE A 56 7.62 0.26 13.23
N THR A 57 8.75 0.95 13.12
CA THR A 57 8.90 2.06 12.17
C THR A 57 9.11 1.50 10.77
N ASP A 58 8.11 0.85 10.19
CA ASP A 58 8.09 0.64 8.74
C ASP A 58 7.43 1.85 8.10
N LYS A 59 8.27 2.89 7.98
CA LYS A 59 7.98 4.09 7.21
C LYS A 59 8.12 3.79 5.72
N PHE A 60 7.30 2.87 5.19
CA PHE A 60 7.23 2.65 3.75
C PHE A 60 6.02 3.38 3.16
N GLY A 61 6.21 4.68 2.86
CA GLY A 61 5.30 5.42 1.98
C GLY A 61 4.38 6.45 2.65
N ARG A 62 4.92 7.36 3.49
CA ARG A 62 4.23 8.64 3.71
C ARG A 62 4.20 9.41 2.38
N GLY A 63 3.07 9.36 1.68
CA GLY A 63 2.84 10.17 0.49
C GLY A 63 1.83 9.60 -0.51
N ASP A 64 1.47 8.32 -0.42
CA ASP A 64 0.38 7.80 -1.27
C ASP A 64 -0.95 8.26 -0.68
N VAL A 65 -1.46 9.35 -1.24
CA VAL A 65 -2.85 9.79 -1.10
C VAL A 65 -3.69 8.55 -1.37
N ARG A 66 -4.32 7.96 -0.34
CA ARG A 66 -5.24 6.82 -0.50
C ARG A 66 -6.21 7.20 -1.63
N PRO A 67 -6.07 6.66 -2.84
CA PRO A 67 -7.15 6.77 -3.80
C PRO A 67 -8.19 5.85 -3.18
N LYS A 68 -9.25 6.39 -2.59
CA LYS A 68 -10.42 5.56 -2.29
C LYS A 68 -10.80 4.91 -3.61
N LEU A 69 -10.46 3.64 -3.77
CA LEU A 69 -11.13 2.82 -4.76
C LEU A 69 -12.53 2.67 -4.18
N LEU A 70 -13.42 3.58 -4.60
CA LEU A 70 -14.86 3.41 -4.43
C LEU A 70 -15.18 2.17 -5.27
N ILE A 71 -15.15 1.01 -4.62
CA ILE A 71 -15.90 -0.15 -5.08
C ILE A 71 -17.35 0.10 -4.69
#